data_AF-A0A7V3N956-F1
#
_entry.id   AF-A0A7V3N956-F1
#
_cell.length_a   1.000
_cell.length_b   1.000
_cell.length_c   1.000
_cell.angle_alpha   90.00
_cell.angle_beta   90.00
_cell.angle_gamma   90.00
#
_symmetry.space_group_name_H-M   'P 1'
#
loop_
_entity.id
_entity.type
_entity.pdbx_description
1 polymer ?
#
loop_
_entity_poly.entity_id
_entity_poly.type
_entity_poly.pdbx_seq_one_letter_code
_entity_poly.pdbx_strand_id
1 'polypeptide(L)'
;TYVQFMLDFGRDLKPDNKTYVPLSPLSPLCPYHSEDTAGGSFRFPPRTQPVHAARRALIAAIQVVRERNAGLDPAQSDWVSVISFDSLAGGGPVVQQELTADYQAAMEVCTRLEAVGDKAATTATEAGLIAARKHIQPRSAGGQGRENANKVVVLLTDGVPNLYVSSRGEIDAFIRDNPRPEFYGDGRYWCDAALMQTLKMQAAGWQVFPVGVGLGTDYGFMDRLARLGGTADDSGQSARGSGNPAEYEQRLTEIFKKIISSPRVRLVQ
;
A
#
# COMPACT_ATOMS: atom_id res chain seq x y z
N THR A 1 0.05 -26.15 12.06
CA THR A 1 1.48 -26.53 11.97
C THR A 1 2.32 -25.50 12.70
N TYR A 2 3.61 -25.73 12.95
CA TYR A 2 4.49 -24.72 13.56
C TYR A 2 4.56 -23.43 12.72
N VAL A 3 4.54 -23.56 11.39
CA VAL A 3 4.49 -22.42 10.46
C VAL A 3 3.20 -21.62 10.64
N GLN A 4 2.04 -22.28 10.69
CA GLN A 4 0.76 -21.61 10.94
C GLN A 4 0.80 -20.85 12.27
N PHE A 5 1.29 -21.49 13.34
CA PHE A 5 1.44 -20.83 14.63
C PHE A 5 2.28 -19.55 14.52
N MET A 6 3.41 -19.56 13.81
CA MET A 6 4.20 -18.32 13.64
C MET A 6 3.44 -17.24 12.85
N LEU A 7 2.65 -17.62 11.84
CA LEU A 7 1.85 -16.68 11.05
C LEU A 7 0.69 -16.08 11.84
N ASP A 8 0.01 -16.88 12.67
CA ASP A 8 -1.13 -16.44 13.49
C ASP A 8 -0.73 -15.28 14.44
N PHE A 9 0.51 -15.31 14.94
CA PHE A 9 1.03 -14.26 15.81
C PHE A 9 1.69 -13.10 15.04
N GLY A 10 2.09 -13.31 13.79
CA GLY A 10 2.63 -12.29 12.90
C GLY A 10 3.75 -11.46 13.53
N ARG A 11 3.82 -10.17 13.17
CA ARG A 11 4.87 -9.27 13.65
C ARG A 11 4.69 -8.78 15.09
N ASP A 12 3.46 -8.74 15.61
CA ASP A 12 3.08 -7.90 16.75
C ASP A 12 2.44 -8.64 17.93
N LEU A 13 2.02 -9.89 17.75
CA LEU A 13 1.47 -10.68 18.85
C LEU A 13 2.53 -11.54 19.53
N LYS A 14 2.31 -11.82 20.82
CA LYS A 14 3.23 -12.58 21.67
C LYS A 14 2.51 -13.80 22.24
N PRO A 15 2.86 -15.04 21.87
CA PRO A 15 2.19 -16.25 22.36
C PRO A 15 2.21 -16.42 23.88
N ASP A 16 3.24 -15.94 24.54
CA ASP A 16 3.44 -15.96 26.00
C ASP A 16 3.23 -14.58 26.65
N ASN A 17 2.66 -13.62 25.90
CA ASN A 17 2.56 -12.20 26.26
C ASN A 17 3.89 -11.45 26.49
N LYS A 18 5.04 -12.08 26.22
CA LYS A 18 6.37 -11.51 26.49
C LYS A 18 7.25 -11.46 25.24
N THR A 19 7.30 -12.54 24.50
CA THR A 19 8.25 -12.82 23.43
C THR A 19 7.55 -12.83 22.08
N TYR A 20 8.14 -12.16 21.09
CA TYR A 20 7.67 -12.26 19.70
C TYR A 20 8.17 -13.55 19.06
N VAL A 21 7.36 -14.12 18.15
CA VAL A 21 7.75 -15.28 17.35
C VAL A 21 8.98 -14.95 16.47
N PRO A 22 9.83 -15.92 16.10
CA PRO A 22 11.02 -15.68 15.26
C PRO A 22 10.71 -15.12 13.86
N LEU A 23 9.44 -15.07 13.46
CA LEU A 23 9.03 -14.40 12.24
C LEU A 23 9.14 -12.87 12.35
N SER A 24 8.87 -12.32 13.55
CA SER A 24 8.82 -10.88 13.79
C SER A 24 10.22 -10.26 13.90
N PRO A 25 10.49 -9.12 13.22
CA PRO A 25 11.64 -8.25 13.42
C PRO A 25 11.85 -7.76 14.84
N LEU A 26 10.79 -7.75 15.65
CA LEU A 26 10.85 -7.37 17.06
C LEU A 26 11.37 -8.52 17.94
N SER A 27 11.49 -9.73 17.39
CA SER A 27 12.12 -10.86 18.06
C SER A 27 13.65 -10.76 17.91
N PRO A 28 14.42 -10.91 19.00
CA PRO A 28 15.88 -11.01 18.91
C PRO A 28 16.34 -12.28 18.17
N LEU A 29 15.43 -13.23 17.93
CA LEU A 29 15.67 -14.48 17.24
C LEU A 29 15.25 -14.43 15.76
N CYS A 30 14.86 -13.27 15.23
CA CYS A 30 14.49 -13.13 13.83
C CYS A 30 15.68 -13.47 12.91
N PRO A 31 15.61 -14.53 12.09
CA PRO A 31 16.75 -14.97 11.29
C PRO A 31 16.81 -14.14 10.00
N TYR A 32 17.46 -12.99 10.09
CA TYR A 32 17.72 -12.13 8.94
C TYR A 32 18.75 -12.74 8.00
N HIS A 33 18.51 -12.62 6.70
CA HIS A 33 19.44 -13.02 5.64
C HIS A 33 19.58 -11.93 4.59
N SER A 34 20.67 -11.98 3.83
CA SER A 34 20.93 -11.03 2.73
C SER A 34 20.42 -11.58 1.41
N GLU A 35 19.87 -10.72 0.56
CA GLU A 35 19.47 -11.04 -0.81
C GLU A 35 19.80 -9.91 -1.76
N ASP A 36 20.14 -10.25 -3.00
CA ASP A 36 20.23 -9.30 -4.09
C ASP A 36 18.84 -8.99 -4.68
N THR A 37 18.63 -7.72 -4.99
CA THR A 37 17.42 -7.17 -5.59
C THR A 37 17.80 -6.22 -6.73
N ALA A 38 16.81 -5.72 -7.47
CA ALA A 38 17.03 -4.68 -8.47
C ALA A 38 17.62 -3.39 -7.88
N GLY A 39 17.34 -3.10 -6.60
CA GLY A 39 17.83 -1.89 -5.90
C GLY A 39 19.22 -2.03 -5.27
N GLY A 40 19.80 -3.23 -5.29
CA GLY A 40 21.03 -3.60 -4.57
C GLY A 40 20.83 -4.78 -3.60
N SER A 41 21.80 -5.02 -2.73
CA SER A 41 21.74 -6.08 -1.72
C SER A 41 21.12 -5.55 -0.42
N PHE A 42 20.13 -6.28 0.12
CA PHE A 42 19.42 -5.89 1.33
C PHE A 42 19.29 -7.06 2.30
N ARG A 43 19.08 -6.75 3.60
CA ARG A 43 18.74 -7.74 4.62
C ARG A 43 17.23 -7.84 4.79
N PHE A 44 16.70 -9.05 4.71
CA PHE A 44 15.29 -9.36 4.87
C PHE A 44 15.06 -10.24 6.11
N PRO A 45 13.92 -10.10 6.80
CA PRO A 45 13.43 -11.11 7.72
C PRO A 45 12.94 -12.33 6.90
N PRO A 46 12.43 -13.41 7.54
CA PRO A 46 11.99 -14.61 6.83
C PRO A 46 11.05 -14.35 5.65
N ARG A 47 11.15 -15.20 4.63
CA ARG A 47 10.40 -15.12 3.37
C ARG A 47 8.94 -15.54 3.53
N THR A 48 8.11 -14.67 4.10
CA THR A 48 6.65 -14.90 4.20
C THR A 48 5.94 -14.41 2.95
N GLN A 49 5.25 -15.31 2.24
CA GLN A 49 4.44 -14.90 1.09
C GLN A 49 3.03 -14.51 1.52
N PRO A 50 2.42 -13.46 0.94
CA PRO A 50 2.92 -12.67 -0.20
C PRO A 50 3.85 -11.50 0.17
N VAL A 51 4.10 -11.26 1.46
CA VAL A 51 4.82 -10.07 1.94
C VAL A 51 6.22 -9.96 1.36
N HIS A 52 7.01 -11.03 1.32
CA HIS A 52 8.38 -11.02 0.78
C HIS A 52 8.41 -10.59 -0.69
N ALA A 53 7.48 -11.10 -1.50
CA ALA A 53 7.35 -10.65 -2.89
C ALA A 53 6.96 -9.16 -2.97
N ALA A 54 6.06 -8.68 -2.10
CA ALA A 54 5.72 -7.27 -2.02
C ALA A 54 6.93 -6.39 -1.66
N ARG A 55 7.75 -6.78 -0.68
CA ARG A 55 8.98 -6.06 -0.29
C ARG A 55 9.90 -5.89 -1.50
N ARG A 56 10.19 -6.99 -2.20
CA ARG A 56 11.09 -7.01 -3.38
C ARG A 56 10.52 -6.23 -4.55
N ALA A 57 9.22 -6.34 -4.82
CA ALA A 57 8.57 -5.60 -5.90
C ALA A 57 8.52 -4.08 -5.63
N LEU A 58 8.31 -3.65 -4.38
CA LEU A 58 8.39 -2.24 -3.99
C LEU A 58 9.82 -1.70 -4.17
N ILE A 59 10.84 -2.47 -3.79
CA ILE A 59 12.25 -2.11 -4.03
C ILE A 59 12.52 -1.95 -5.52
N ALA A 60 12.06 -2.90 -6.35
CA ALA A 60 12.20 -2.80 -7.80
C ALA A 60 11.45 -1.60 -8.40
N ALA A 61 10.30 -1.23 -7.84
CA ALA A 61 9.53 -0.06 -8.25
C ALA A 61 10.28 1.24 -7.92
N ILE A 62 10.76 1.39 -6.68
CA ILE A 62 11.53 2.55 -6.23
C ILE A 62 12.83 2.66 -7.04
N GLN A 63 13.46 1.54 -7.38
CA GLN A 63 14.63 1.52 -8.26
C GLN A 63 14.37 2.18 -9.62
N VAL A 64 13.21 1.93 -10.23
CA VAL A 64 12.84 2.55 -11.52
C VAL A 64 12.66 4.06 -11.35
N VAL A 65 12.12 4.51 -10.21
CA VAL A 65 12.04 5.95 -9.89
C VAL A 65 13.44 6.54 -9.71
N ARG A 66 14.34 5.84 -9.01
CA ARG A 66 15.74 6.23 -8.84
C ARG A 66 16.46 6.40 -10.18
N GLU A 67 16.31 5.43 -11.09
CA GLU A 67 16.92 5.46 -12.42
C GLU A 67 16.40 6.62 -13.27
N ARG A 68 15.09 6.90 -13.21
CA ARG A 68 14.49 8.02 -13.95
C ARG A 68 14.95 9.38 -13.44
N ASN A 69 15.16 9.50 -12.13
CA ASN A 69 15.62 10.73 -11.51
C ASN A 69 17.16 10.82 -11.45
N ALA A 70 17.88 9.94 -12.14
CA ALA A 70 19.34 9.93 -12.11
C ALA A 70 19.91 11.24 -12.68
N GLY A 71 20.78 11.89 -11.90
CA GLY A 71 21.41 13.16 -12.27
C GLY A 71 20.55 14.41 -12.01
N LEU A 72 19.32 14.26 -11.52
CA LEU A 72 18.48 15.39 -11.11
C LEU A 72 18.83 15.85 -9.70
N ASP A 73 18.61 17.14 -9.43
CA ASP A 73 18.64 17.67 -8.07
C ASP A 73 17.49 17.05 -7.24
N PRO A 74 17.70 16.71 -5.95
CA PRO A 74 16.63 16.23 -5.07
C PRO A 74 15.37 17.10 -5.02
N ALA A 75 15.49 18.41 -5.22
CA ALA A 75 14.35 19.34 -5.26
C ALA A 75 13.52 19.19 -6.55
N GLN A 76 14.15 18.77 -7.63
CA GLN A 76 13.51 18.53 -8.93
C GLN A 76 12.97 17.11 -9.02
N SER A 77 13.67 16.14 -8.42
CA SER A 77 13.34 14.71 -8.44
C SER A 77 11.94 14.37 -7.92
N ASP A 78 11.40 13.23 -8.36
CA ASP A 78 10.20 12.65 -7.75
C ASP A 78 10.47 12.18 -6.33
N TRP A 79 9.46 12.29 -5.46
CA TRP A 79 9.57 11.85 -4.07
C TRP A 79 8.71 10.63 -3.83
N VAL A 80 9.25 9.67 -3.10
CA VAL A 80 8.55 8.42 -2.71
C VAL A 80 8.31 8.41 -1.21
N SER A 81 7.22 7.78 -0.80
CA SER A 81 6.88 7.53 0.60
C SER A 81 6.31 6.11 0.72
N VAL A 82 6.51 5.49 1.88
CA VAL A 82 5.97 4.17 2.19
C VAL A 82 5.07 4.30 3.41
N ILE A 83 3.83 3.85 3.28
CA ILE A 83 2.84 3.84 4.36
C ILE A 83 2.34 2.40 4.52
N SER A 84 2.36 1.89 5.75
CA SER A 84 1.73 0.62 6.10
C SER A 84 0.42 0.88 6.84
N PHE A 85 -0.55 0.01 6.65
CA PHE A 85 -1.79 0.02 7.41
C PHE A 85 -2.21 -1.41 7.72
N ASP A 86 -2.87 -1.60 8.86
CA ASP A 86 -3.45 -2.88 9.24
C ASP A 86 -4.62 -2.66 10.21
N SER A 87 -4.36 -2.66 11.52
CA SER A 87 -5.36 -2.43 12.55
C SER A 87 -5.51 -0.94 12.88
N LEU A 88 -6.57 -0.59 13.61
CA LEU A 88 -6.72 0.73 14.22
C LEU A 88 -6.14 0.78 15.64
N ALA A 89 -5.80 -0.38 16.22
CA ALA A 89 -5.14 -0.46 17.50
C ALA A 89 -3.66 -0.05 17.36
N GLY A 90 -3.07 0.49 18.43
CA GLY A 90 -1.64 0.86 18.42
C GLY A 90 -1.28 2.11 17.58
N GLY A 91 -2.26 2.91 17.17
CA GLY A 91 -2.04 4.20 16.48
C GLY A 91 -2.48 4.25 15.02
N GLY A 92 -2.90 3.12 14.44
CA GLY A 92 -3.39 3.06 13.06
C GLY A 92 -2.28 3.02 12.01
N PRO A 93 -2.55 3.52 10.78
CA PRO A 93 -1.56 3.55 9.71
C PRO A 93 -0.27 4.30 10.11
N VAL A 94 0.87 3.80 9.63
CA VAL A 94 2.20 4.32 9.95
C VAL A 94 2.89 4.76 8.67
N VAL A 95 3.40 6.00 8.66
CA VAL A 95 4.34 6.47 7.65
C VAL A 95 5.69 5.84 7.96
N GLN A 96 6.03 4.79 7.23
CA GLN A 96 7.28 4.04 7.41
C GLN A 96 8.47 4.80 6.81
N GLN A 97 8.21 5.58 5.74
CA GLN A 97 9.15 6.48 5.11
C GLN A 97 8.42 7.75 4.68
N GLU A 98 8.86 8.90 5.20
CA GLU A 98 8.40 10.23 4.78
C GLU A 98 8.75 10.49 3.31
N LEU A 99 8.03 11.42 2.65
CA LEU A 99 8.30 11.76 1.25
C LEU A 99 9.75 12.20 1.07
N THR A 100 10.49 11.47 0.23
CA THR A 100 11.94 11.68 0.06
C THR A 100 12.41 11.39 -1.36
N ALA A 101 13.49 12.06 -1.77
CA ALA A 101 14.31 11.69 -2.92
C ALA A 101 15.45 10.70 -2.56
N ASP A 102 15.62 10.38 -1.27
CA ASP A 102 16.50 9.30 -0.82
C ASP A 102 15.83 7.94 -1.05
N TYR A 103 15.95 7.46 -2.28
CA TYR A 103 15.39 6.18 -2.70
C TYR A 103 16.04 5.00 -1.97
N GLN A 104 17.28 5.13 -1.48
CA GLN A 104 17.94 4.05 -0.74
C GLN A 104 17.27 3.85 0.62
N ALA A 105 17.05 4.94 1.36
CA ALA A 105 16.30 4.90 2.63
C ALA A 105 14.89 4.31 2.44
N ALA A 106 14.19 4.71 1.37
CA ALA A 106 12.87 4.17 1.06
C ALA A 106 12.89 2.66 0.75
N MET A 107 13.88 2.18 0.00
CA MET A 107 14.05 0.74 -0.27
C MET A 107 14.40 -0.05 1.00
N GLU A 108 15.23 0.50 1.89
CA GLU A 108 15.57 -0.13 3.18
C GLU A 108 14.35 -0.29 4.09
N VAL A 109 13.43 0.68 4.06
CA VAL A 109 12.16 0.58 4.80
C VAL A 109 11.30 -0.56 4.25
N CYS A 110 11.24 -0.74 2.93
CA CYS A 110 10.46 -1.82 2.32
C CYS A 110 10.88 -3.20 2.82
N THR A 111 12.15 -3.42 3.21
CA THR A 111 12.62 -4.74 3.68
C THR A 111 12.00 -5.17 5.00
N ARG A 112 11.49 -4.22 5.80
CA ARG A 112 10.98 -4.43 7.15
C ARG A 112 9.45 -4.51 7.23
N LEU A 113 8.75 -4.33 6.11
CA LEU A 113 7.29 -4.43 6.07
C LEU A 113 6.85 -5.84 6.42
N GLU A 114 5.88 -6.01 7.33
CA GLU A 114 5.47 -7.32 7.83
C GLU A 114 3.96 -7.42 8.01
N ALA A 115 3.43 -8.63 7.84
CA ALA A 115 2.05 -8.93 8.20
C ALA A 115 1.87 -8.88 9.72
N VAL A 116 0.76 -8.28 10.15
CA VAL A 116 0.24 -8.32 11.51
C VAL A 116 -0.29 -9.73 11.81
N GLY A 117 -0.41 -10.09 13.10
CA GLY A 117 -1.07 -11.34 13.51
C GLY A 117 -2.54 -11.39 13.10
N ASP A 118 -3.10 -12.58 12.96
CA ASP A 118 -4.42 -12.82 12.36
C ASP A 118 -5.58 -12.89 13.37
N LYS A 119 -5.33 -12.52 14.64
CA LYS A 119 -6.28 -12.72 15.74
C LYS A 119 -7.36 -11.65 15.88
N ALA A 120 -7.34 -10.63 15.03
CA ALA A 120 -8.29 -9.53 15.05
C ALA A 120 -8.50 -8.98 13.64
N ALA A 121 -9.45 -8.05 13.49
CA ALA A 121 -9.62 -7.31 12.26
C ALA A 121 -8.39 -6.41 12.01
N THR A 122 -7.86 -6.45 10.80
CA THR A 122 -6.50 -5.98 10.47
C THR A 122 -6.39 -5.35 9.08
N THR A 123 -7.51 -4.99 8.45
CA THR A 123 -7.50 -4.39 7.11
C THR A 123 -8.25 -3.05 7.12
N ALA A 124 -7.64 -2.03 7.74
CA ALA A 124 -8.14 -0.66 7.83
C ALA A 124 -7.80 0.18 6.58
N THR A 125 -8.26 -0.26 5.41
CA THR A 125 -7.95 0.36 4.10
C THR A 125 -8.34 1.84 4.06
N GLU A 126 -9.49 2.22 4.63
CA GLU A 126 -9.88 3.64 4.69
C GLU A 126 -8.85 4.47 5.44
N ALA A 127 -8.42 4.02 6.63
CA ALA A 127 -7.46 4.73 7.44
C ALA A 127 -6.13 4.90 6.67
N GLY A 128 -5.67 3.84 6.00
CA GLY A 128 -4.49 3.90 5.14
C GLY A 128 -4.60 4.95 4.03
N LEU A 129 -5.75 5.02 3.35
CA LEU A 129 -6.04 6.04 2.34
C LEU A 129 -6.09 7.46 2.96
N ILE A 130 -6.68 7.64 4.15
CA ILE A 130 -6.67 8.93 4.84
C ILE A 130 -5.24 9.36 5.18
N ALA A 131 -4.40 8.44 5.69
CA ALA A 131 -3.01 8.72 6.00
C ALA A 131 -2.23 9.12 4.75
N ALA A 132 -2.37 8.36 3.66
CA ALA A 132 -1.77 8.71 2.37
C ALA A 132 -2.25 10.08 1.88
N ARG A 133 -3.54 10.38 2.02
CA ARG A 133 -4.12 11.67 1.59
C ARG A 133 -3.55 12.85 2.36
N LYS A 134 -3.52 12.76 3.69
CA LYS A 134 -2.96 13.82 4.54
C LYS A 134 -1.47 14.00 4.28
N HIS A 135 -0.75 12.90 4.08
CA HIS A 135 0.69 12.94 3.89
C HIS A 135 1.11 13.54 2.53
N ILE A 136 0.48 13.12 1.44
CA ILE A 136 0.89 13.53 0.09
C ILE A 136 0.30 14.88 -0.34
N GLN A 137 -0.63 15.44 0.44
CA GLN A 137 -1.16 16.79 0.24
C GLN A 137 -0.04 17.83 0.20
N PRO A 138 -0.20 18.94 -0.55
CA PRO A 138 0.76 20.02 -0.53
C PRO A 138 1.01 20.58 0.87
N ARG A 139 2.19 21.17 1.09
CA ARG A 139 2.53 21.81 2.37
C ARG A 139 1.56 22.93 2.75
N SER A 140 1.06 23.67 1.75
CA SER A 140 0.02 24.69 1.94
C SER A 140 -1.28 24.12 2.55
N ALA A 141 -1.55 22.83 2.34
CA ALA A 141 -2.69 22.09 2.89
C ALA A 141 -2.35 21.25 4.12
N GLY A 142 -1.14 21.42 4.70
CA GLY A 142 -0.69 20.71 5.90
C GLY A 142 -0.10 19.32 5.66
N GLY A 143 0.15 18.95 4.40
CA GLY A 143 0.86 17.71 4.06
C GLY A 143 2.36 17.92 3.79
N GLN A 144 3.00 16.95 3.15
CA GLN A 144 4.44 16.99 2.81
C GLN A 144 4.72 17.01 1.30
N GLY A 145 3.68 16.92 0.47
CA GLY A 145 3.80 16.99 -0.98
C GLY A 145 4.24 18.36 -1.49
N ARG A 146 4.85 18.37 -2.69
CA ARG A 146 5.13 19.60 -3.46
C ARG A 146 3.84 20.20 -4.05
N GLU A 147 3.70 21.52 -4.12
CA GLU A 147 2.48 22.20 -4.61
C GLU A 147 2.10 21.79 -6.05
N ASN A 148 3.04 21.93 -6.99
CA ASN A 148 2.79 21.76 -8.42
C ASN A 148 3.30 20.41 -8.95
N ALA A 149 3.00 19.32 -8.24
CA ALA A 149 3.43 17.98 -8.63
C ALA A 149 2.24 17.02 -8.64
N ASN A 150 2.20 16.14 -9.66
CA ASN A 150 1.23 15.07 -9.75
C ASN A 150 1.28 14.18 -8.50
N LYS A 151 0.11 13.79 -8.00
CA LYS A 151 -0.02 12.91 -6.83
C LYS A 151 -0.50 11.55 -7.28
N VAL A 152 0.26 10.54 -6.93
CA VAL A 152 -0.03 9.15 -7.25
C VAL A 152 0.00 8.34 -5.96
N VAL A 153 -1.08 7.61 -5.71
CA VAL A 153 -1.20 6.67 -4.60
C VAL A 153 -1.28 5.28 -5.21
N VAL A 154 -0.42 4.37 -4.76
CA VAL A 154 -0.51 2.95 -5.12
C VAL A 154 -0.91 2.17 -3.87
N LEU A 155 -2.07 1.54 -3.93
CA LEU A 155 -2.65 0.78 -2.82
C LEU A 155 -2.42 -0.70 -3.06
N LEU A 156 -1.54 -1.32 -2.28
CA LEU A 156 -1.28 -2.76 -2.32
C LEU A 156 -2.08 -3.46 -1.22
N THR A 157 -3.01 -4.33 -1.59
CA THR A 157 -3.91 -5.02 -0.65
C THR A 157 -4.57 -6.24 -1.31
N ASP A 158 -5.13 -7.15 -0.51
CA ASP A 158 -6.05 -8.18 -1.00
C ASP A 158 -7.47 -7.62 -1.24
N GLY A 159 -7.74 -6.36 -0.91
CA GLY A 159 -9.02 -5.73 -1.22
C GLY A 159 -10.16 -6.19 -0.32
N VAL A 160 -9.87 -6.79 0.83
CA VAL A 160 -10.90 -7.20 1.81
C VAL A 160 -10.81 -6.31 3.06
N PRO A 161 -11.22 -5.02 2.98
CA PRO A 161 -11.28 -4.20 4.16
C PRO A 161 -12.23 -4.80 5.20
N ASN A 162 -11.90 -4.62 6.48
CA ASN A 162 -12.75 -5.06 7.59
C ASN A 162 -12.76 -4.04 8.76
N LEU A 163 -12.12 -2.88 8.56
CA LEU A 163 -12.06 -1.76 9.50
C LEU A 163 -12.22 -0.43 8.77
N TYR A 164 -12.82 0.56 9.44
CA TYR A 164 -13.02 1.92 8.94
C TYR A 164 -13.14 2.91 10.10
N VAL A 165 -12.92 4.19 9.83
CA VAL A 165 -12.83 5.27 10.83
C VAL A 165 -13.88 6.36 10.64
N SER A 166 -14.37 6.59 9.42
CA SER A 166 -15.44 7.56 9.21
C SER A 166 -16.75 7.07 9.83
N SER A 167 -17.51 8.01 10.40
CA SER A 167 -18.82 7.68 10.97
C SER A 167 -19.79 7.23 9.86
N ARG A 168 -20.75 6.37 10.20
CA ARG A 168 -21.78 5.95 9.24
C ARG A 168 -22.54 7.14 8.66
N GLY A 169 -22.85 8.15 9.47
CA GLY A 169 -23.50 9.37 9.00
C GLY A 169 -22.67 10.18 8.00
N GLU A 170 -21.34 10.21 8.14
CA GLU A 170 -20.45 10.83 7.14
C GLU A 170 -20.48 10.05 5.83
N ILE A 171 -20.41 8.71 5.91
CA ILE A 171 -20.42 7.83 4.74
C ILE A 171 -21.76 7.93 4.01
N ASP A 172 -22.88 7.84 4.73
CA ASP A 172 -24.23 7.96 4.18
C ASP A 172 -24.46 9.33 3.54
N ALA A 173 -23.98 10.41 4.17
CA ALA A 173 -24.06 11.74 3.60
C ALA A 173 -23.25 11.85 2.31
N PHE A 174 -22.03 11.33 2.28
CA PHE A 174 -21.19 11.33 1.09
C PHE A 174 -21.84 10.55 -0.07
N ILE A 175 -22.38 9.36 0.19
CA ILE A 175 -23.05 8.53 -0.82
C ILE A 175 -24.30 9.24 -1.36
N ARG A 176 -25.08 9.90 -0.50
CA ARG A 176 -26.25 10.68 -0.92
C ARG A 176 -25.85 11.83 -1.85
N ASP A 177 -24.74 12.49 -1.57
CA ASP A 177 -24.25 13.62 -2.38
C ASP A 177 -23.49 13.15 -3.64
N ASN A 178 -23.08 11.88 -3.69
CA ASN A 178 -22.38 11.25 -4.81
C ASN A 178 -23.03 9.90 -5.18
N PRO A 179 -24.31 9.89 -5.61
CA PRO A 179 -25.07 8.66 -5.78
C PRO A 179 -24.51 7.85 -6.94
N ARG A 180 -23.90 6.70 -6.62
CA ARG A 180 -23.41 5.73 -7.61
C ARG A 180 -23.68 4.28 -7.14
N PRO A 181 -24.86 3.72 -7.45
CA PRO A 181 -25.30 2.43 -6.92
C PRO A 181 -24.43 1.25 -7.37
N GLU A 182 -23.64 1.40 -8.43
CA GLU A 182 -22.67 0.41 -8.90
C GLU A 182 -21.38 0.37 -8.04
N PHE A 183 -21.16 1.37 -7.20
CA PHE A 183 -20.00 1.46 -6.30
C PHE A 183 -20.38 1.24 -4.84
N TYR A 184 -21.51 1.78 -4.39
CA TYR A 184 -21.90 1.87 -2.98
C TYR A 184 -23.16 1.07 -2.64
N GLY A 185 -23.42 0.88 -1.34
CA GLY A 185 -24.77 0.58 -0.85
C GLY A 185 -25.09 -0.91 -0.69
N ASP A 186 -24.08 -1.77 -0.62
CA ASP A 186 -24.23 -3.20 -0.31
C ASP A 186 -24.19 -3.49 1.21
N GLY A 187 -24.27 -2.44 2.05
CA GLY A 187 -24.21 -2.53 3.51
C GLY A 187 -22.79 -2.70 4.08
N ARG A 188 -21.75 -2.73 3.24
CA ARG A 188 -20.35 -2.86 3.66
C ARG A 188 -19.70 -1.49 3.85
N TYR A 189 -20.00 -0.85 4.98
CA TYR A 189 -19.45 0.47 5.33
C TYR A 189 -17.92 0.55 5.24
N TRP A 190 -17.20 -0.54 5.53
CA TRP A 190 -15.74 -0.58 5.40
C TRP A 190 -15.25 -0.47 3.95
N CYS A 191 -16.00 -1.01 2.99
CA CYS A 191 -15.74 -0.83 1.56
C CYS A 191 -16.12 0.59 1.13
N ASP A 192 -17.33 1.03 1.50
CA ASP A 192 -17.86 2.34 1.11
C ASP A 192 -16.98 3.48 1.61
N ALA A 193 -16.45 3.38 2.82
CA ALA A 193 -15.56 4.38 3.39
C ALA A 193 -14.23 4.49 2.61
N ALA A 194 -13.64 3.36 2.21
CA ALA A 194 -12.44 3.36 1.37
C ALA A 194 -12.73 3.94 -0.03
N LEU A 195 -13.85 3.56 -0.65
CA LEU A 195 -14.30 4.11 -1.94
C LEU A 195 -14.55 5.62 -1.88
N MET A 196 -15.11 6.12 -0.77
CA MET A 196 -15.27 7.54 -0.49
C MET A 196 -13.91 8.25 -0.49
N GLN A 197 -12.91 7.75 0.23
CA GLN A 197 -11.59 8.39 0.27
C GLN A 197 -10.90 8.37 -1.11
N THR A 198 -11.06 7.29 -1.87
CA THR A 198 -10.54 7.20 -3.24
C THR A 198 -11.17 8.24 -4.16
N LEU A 199 -12.50 8.43 -4.12
CA LEU A 199 -13.17 9.47 -4.91
C LEU A 199 -12.75 10.87 -4.45
N LYS A 200 -12.56 11.10 -3.14
CA LYS A 200 -12.02 12.36 -2.60
C LYS A 200 -10.61 12.67 -3.15
N MET A 201 -9.75 11.67 -3.30
CA MET A 201 -8.42 11.83 -3.92
C MET A 201 -8.53 12.14 -5.42
N GLN A 202 -9.39 11.42 -6.14
CA GLN A 202 -9.59 11.67 -7.57
C GLN A 202 -10.14 13.08 -7.84
N ALA A 203 -11.08 13.55 -7.00
CA ALA A 203 -11.61 14.91 -7.08
C ALA A 203 -10.53 15.98 -6.83
N ALA A 204 -9.45 15.65 -6.11
CA ALA A 204 -8.27 16.51 -5.94
C ALA A 204 -7.28 16.42 -7.12
N GLY A 205 -7.62 15.70 -8.20
CA GLY A 205 -6.78 15.52 -9.38
C GLY A 205 -5.72 14.42 -9.24
N TRP A 206 -5.85 13.55 -8.24
CA TRP A 206 -4.86 12.51 -7.96
C TRP A 206 -5.24 11.18 -8.60
N GLN A 207 -4.26 10.30 -8.75
CA GLN A 207 -4.47 8.94 -9.26
C GLN A 207 -4.31 7.92 -8.14
N VAL A 208 -5.24 6.98 -8.04
CA VAL A 208 -5.18 5.88 -7.07
C VAL A 208 -5.13 4.56 -7.82
N PHE A 209 -4.00 3.86 -7.77
CA PHE A 209 -3.78 2.56 -8.40
C PHE A 209 -3.93 1.44 -7.37
N PRO A 210 -5.09 0.76 -7.29
CA PRO A 210 -5.21 -0.45 -6.49
C PRO A 210 -4.50 -1.62 -7.20
N VAL A 211 -3.67 -2.32 -6.44
CA VAL A 211 -2.91 -3.50 -6.88
C VAL A 211 -3.29 -4.66 -5.97
N GLY A 212 -3.95 -5.67 -6.56
CA GLY A 212 -4.38 -6.87 -5.85
C GLY A 212 -3.21 -7.79 -5.51
N VAL A 213 -3.17 -8.28 -4.27
CA VAL A 213 -2.22 -9.30 -3.81
C VAL A 213 -2.94 -10.41 -3.07
N GLY A 214 -2.56 -11.66 -3.35
CA GLY A 214 -3.09 -12.83 -2.68
C GLY A 214 -4.06 -13.61 -3.55
N LEU A 215 -4.24 -14.90 -3.23
CA LEU A 215 -5.25 -15.74 -3.87
C LEU A 215 -6.68 -15.28 -3.53
N GLY A 216 -6.88 -14.72 -2.34
CA GLY A 216 -8.18 -14.28 -1.83
C GLY A 216 -8.56 -12.85 -2.21
N THR A 217 -7.90 -12.23 -3.19
CA THR A 217 -8.15 -10.83 -3.51
C THR A 217 -9.60 -10.59 -3.96
N ASP A 218 -10.31 -9.64 -3.34
CA ASP A 218 -11.61 -9.14 -3.82
C ASP A 218 -11.38 -8.15 -4.98
N TYR A 219 -11.24 -8.73 -6.17
CA TYR A 219 -11.04 -7.97 -7.38
C TYR A 219 -12.24 -7.09 -7.77
N GLY A 220 -13.46 -7.41 -7.33
CA GLY A 220 -14.63 -6.56 -7.55
C GLY A 220 -14.53 -5.25 -6.77
N PHE A 221 -14.04 -5.32 -5.52
CA PHE A 221 -13.70 -4.12 -4.75
C PHE A 221 -12.52 -3.35 -5.36
N MET A 222 -11.46 -4.04 -5.77
CA MET A 222 -10.30 -3.39 -6.40
C MET A 222 -10.68 -2.66 -7.71
N ASP A 223 -11.59 -3.22 -8.50
CA ASP A 223 -12.08 -2.58 -9.74
C ASP A 223 -12.94 -1.35 -9.45
N ARG A 224 -13.70 -1.37 -8.36
CA ARG A 224 -14.43 -0.18 -7.89
C ARG A 224 -13.45 0.93 -7.50
N LEU A 225 -12.39 0.60 -6.75
CA LEU A 225 -11.32 1.55 -6.42
C LEU A 225 -10.62 2.10 -7.67
N ALA A 226 -10.29 1.26 -8.65
CA ALA A 226 -9.58 1.69 -9.86
C ALA A 226 -10.43 2.65 -10.71
N ARG A 227 -11.72 2.35 -10.84
CA ARG A 227 -12.67 3.20 -11.57
C ARG A 227 -12.89 4.54 -10.89
N LEU A 228 -13.09 4.55 -9.57
CA LEU A 228 -13.19 5.81 -8.80
C LEU A 228 -11.87 6.58 -8.74
N GLY A 229 -10.73 5.88 -8.74
CA GLY A 229 -9.38 6.46 -8.71
C GLY A 229 -8.86 6.94 -10.05
N GLY A 230 -9.60 6.74 -11.15
CA GLY A 230 -9.21 7.15 -12.51
C GLY A 230 -8.09 6.30 -13.15
N THR A 231 -7.87 5.08 -12.65
CA THR A 231 -6.74 4.22 -13.03
C THR A 231 -7.13 2.86 -13.60
N ALA A 232 -8.43 2.59 -13.68
CA ALA A 232 -8.94 1.41 -14.37
C ALA A 232 -8.47 1.34 -15.82
N ASP A 233 -8.28 0.12 -16.31
CA ASP A 233 -8.06 -0.15 -17.73
C ASP A 233 -9.35 0.00 -18.55
N ASP A 234 -9.27 -0.26 -19.85
CA ASP A 234 -10.40 -0.12 -20.78
C ASP A 234 -11.56 -1.10 -20.47
N SER A 235 -11.29 -2.14 -19.69
CA SER A 235 -12.30 -3.09 -19.21
C SER A 235 -12.84 -2.73 -17.81
N GLY A 236 -12.44 -1.58 -17.26
CA GLY A 236 -12.84 -1.14 -15.92
C GLY A 236 -12.10 -1.84 -14.79
N GLN A 237 -10.96 -2.50 -15.09
CA GLN A 237 -10.27 -3.36 -14.15
C GLN A 237 -9.05 -2.70 -13.49
N SER A 238 -8.79 -3.12 -12.26
CA SER A 238 -7.58 -2.86 -11.50
C SER A 238 -6.42 -3.75 -11.93
N ALA A 239 -5.20 -3.38 -11.52
CA ALA A 239 -4.04 -4.22 -11.77
C ALA A 239 -4.14 -5.54 -11.01
N ARG A 240 -4.02 -6.65 -11.75
CA ARG A 240 -4.15 -8.01 -11.23
C ARG A 240 -2.78 -8.57 -10.85
N GLY A 241 -2.58 -8.87 -9.56
CA GLY A 241 -1.48 -9.70 -9.09
C GLY A 241 -1.61 -11.15 -9.57
N SER A 242 -0.84 -12.06 -8.97
CA SER A 242 -1.02 -13.50 -9.19
C SER A 242 -1.75 -14.12 -7.99
N GLY A 243 -2.38 -15.28 -8.15
CA GLY A 243 -2.75 -16.13 -7.01
C GLY A 243 -1.64 -17.12 -6.63
N ASN A 244 -0.61 -17.21 -7.49
CA ASN A 244 0.50 -18.14 -7.36
C ASN A 244 1.68 -17.47 -6.63
N PRO A 245 2.10 -17.99 -5.46
CA PRO A 245 3.25 -17.46 -4.73
C PRO A 245 4.55 -17.37 -5.52
N ALA A 246 4.76 -18.26 -6.50
CA ALA A 246 5.95 -18.25 -7.33
C ALA A 246 6.03 -17.04 -8.29
N GLU A 247 4.88 -16.43 -8.61
CA GLU A 247 4.78 -15.36 -9.61
C GLU A 247 4.63 -13.97 -8.98
N TYR A 248 4.33 -13.88 -7.68
CA TYR A 248 4.02 -12.59 -7.04
C TYR A 248 5.08 -11.52 -7.33
N GLU A 249 6.37 -11.84 -7.17
CA GLU A 249 7.44 -10.86 -7.34
C GLU A 249 7.48 -10.32 -8.77
N GLN A 250 7.51 -11.22 -9.76
CA GLN A 250 7.55 -10.83 -11.17
C GLN A 250 6.32 -10.00 -11.52
N ARG A 251 5.13 -10.48 -11.15
CA ARG A 251 3.88 -9.83 -11.52
C ARG A 251 3.72 -8.45 -10.89
N LEU A 252 4.06 -8.31 -9.60
CA LEU A 252 4.03 -7.02 -8.92
C LEU A 252 5.06 -6.05 -9.51
N THR A 253 6.25 -6.54 -9.85
CA THR A 253 7.30 -5.74 -10.50
C THR A 253 6.82 -5.18 -11.84
N GLU A 254 6.19 -6.01 -12.68
CA GLU A 254 5.60 -5.60 -13.96
C GLU A 254 4.52 -4.52 -13.78
N ILE A 255 3.63 -4.71 -12.81
CA ILE A 255 2.54 -3.76 -12.51
C ILE A 255 3.12 -2.41 -12.09
N PHE A 256 4.03 -2.39 -11.11
CA PHE A 256 4.60 -1.13 -10.64
C PHE A 256 5.40 -0.43 -11.74
N LYS A 257 6.19 -1.17 -12.53
CA LYS A 257 6.90 -0.60 -13.71
C LYS A 257 5.94 0.04 -14.70
N LYS A 258 4.80 -0.62 -14.98
CA LYS A 258 3.76 -0.08 -15.88
C LYS A 258 3.12 1.19 -15.32
N ILE A 259 2.83 1.24 -14.01
CA ILE A 259 2.27 2.43 -13.34
C ILE A 259 3.26 3.60 -13.45
N ILE A 260 4.50 3.38 -13.01
CA ILE A 260 5.57 4.38 -13.01
C ILE A 260 5.86 4.87 -14.42
N SER A 261 5.76 4.00 -15.42
CA SER A 261 6.03 4.33 -16.82
C SER A 261 4.83 4.84 -17.61
N SER A 262 3.66 4.91 -16.99
CA SER A 262 2.43 5.35 -17.66
C SER A 262 2.51 6.83 -18.03
N PRO A 263 2.02 7.24 -19.22
CA PRO A 263 1.89 8.66 -19.57
C PRO A 263 1.00 9.45 -18.59
N ARG A 264 0.12 8.74 -17.87
CA ARG A 264 -0.75 9.28 -16.83
C ARG A 264 0.03 9.72 -15.60
N VAL A 265 1.16 9.07 -15.33
CA VAL A 265 2.10 9.40 -14.25
C VAL A 265 3.25 10.16 -14.89
N ARG A 266 3.11 11.49 -15.02
CA ARG A 266 4.25 12.33 -15.44
C ARG A 266 5.19 12.49 -14.25
N LEU A 267 6.16 11.58 -14.19
CA LEU A 267 7.41 11.74 -13.46
C LEU A 267 8.28 12.79 -14.17
N VAL A 268 9.28 13.32 -13.47
CA VAL A 268 10.15 14.36 -14.00
C VAL A 268 10.80 13.88 -15.31
N GLN A 269 10.82 14.74 -16.33
CA GLN A 269 11.43 14.49 -17.65
C GLN A 269 12.92 14.80 -17.64
#